data_AF-X0UZ31-F1
#
_entry.id   AF-X0UZ31-F1
#
_cell.length_a   1.000
_cell.length_b   1.000
_cell.length_c   1.000
_cell.angle_alpha   90.00
_cell.angle_beta   90.00
_cell.angle_gamma   90.00
#
_symmetry.space_group_name_H-M   'P 1'
#
loop_
_entity.id
_entity.type
_entity.pdbx_description
1 polymer ?
#
loop_
_entity_poly.entity_id
_entity_poly.type
_entity_poly.pdbx_seq_one_letter_code
_entity_poly.pdbx_strand_id
1 'polypeptide(L)'
;MRHSILEGLCAADVLGFQTNDDALNFIRTCDTYLPRASTNYKLGRIWYRNHATHVRDFPISIDVETLNQLANSPAVEDYRSEIEDMVEDRKLVLRIDRIEPSKNIVRGFQAFEELLDLYPEYCEQVTFLALLVPSRLDVEEYHDYLDRLMAAAGQVNANFGTQDWEPIRIMVGENYPRAIAALKKYDVLLVNAIADGMNLVAKEGPIVNELDGVLILSERAGARQQLASG
;
A
#
# COMPACT_ATOMS: atom_id res chain seq x y z
N MET A 1 -7.38 -15.76 24.36
CA MET A 1 -7.83 -15.28 23.04
C MET A 1 -7.20 -16.07 21.88
N ARG A 2 -5.87 -16.20 21.77
CA ARG A 2 -5.19 -16.92 20.67
C ARG A 2 -5.75 -18.32 20.36
N HIS A 3 -5.86 -19.20 21.36
CA HIS A 3 -6.37 -20.57 21.14
C HIS A 3 -7.76 -20.58 20.51
N SER A 4 -8.69 -19.76 21.02
CA SER A 4 -10.06 -19.68 20.50
C SER A 4 -10.11 -19.25 19.03
N ILE A 5 -9.20 -18.36 18.61
CA ILE A 5 -9.07 -17.96 17.20
C ILE A 5 -8.58 -19.12 16.35
N LEU A 6 -7.52 -19.82 16.78
CA LEU A 6 -6.98 -20.97 16.04
C LEU A 6 -8.00 -22.10 15.93
N GLU A 7 -8.72 -22.40 17.01
CA GLU A 7 -9.80 -23.39 17.02
C GLU A 7 -10.92 -23.00 16.05
N GLY A 8 -11.33 -21.73 16.04
CA GLY A 8 -12.35 -21.24 15.12
C GLY A 8 -11.91 -21.32 13.66
N LEU A 9 -10.68 -20.93 13.35
CA LEU A 9 -10.14 -20.99 11.98
C LEU A 9 -9.92 -22.43 11.50
N CYS A 10 -9.52 -23.35 12.39
CA CYS A 10 -9.37 -24.78 12.08
C CYS A 10 -10.72 -25.53 12.02
N ALA A 11 -11.86 -24.85 12.12
CA ALA A 11 -13.17 -25.44 11.86
C ALA A 11 -13.60 -25.27 10.39
N ALA A 12 -12.89 -24.46 9.59
CA ALA A 12 -13.16 -24.27 8.18
C ALA A 12 -12.54 -25.40 7.33
N ASP A 13 -13.23 -25.85 6.29
CA ASP A 13 -12.70 -26.86 5.34
C ASP A 13 -11.50 -26.33 4.54
N VAL A 14 -11.56 -25.04 4.17
CA VAL A 14 -10.51 -24.34 3.45
C VAL A 14 -10.26 -23.00 4.13
N LEU A 15 -9.00 -22.68 4.38
CA LEU A 15 -8.54 -21.39 4.90
C LEU A 15 -7.57 -20.75 3.90
N GLY A 16 -7.97 -19.60 3.38
CA GLY A 16 -7.24 -18.83 2.40
C GLY A 16 -6.42 -17.69 3.02
N PHE A 17 -5.18 -17.54 2.55
CA PHE A 17 -4.29 -16.43 2.89
C PHE A 17 -3.87 -15.66 1.62
N GLN A 18 -3.31 -14.47 1.78
CA GLN A 18 -2.86 -13.69 0.61
C GLN A 18 -1.54 -14.21 0.04
N THR A 19 -0.62 -14.61 0.92
CA THR A 19 0.71 -15.07 0.52
C THR A 19 1.00 -16.47 1.03
N ASN A 20 1.95 -17.14 0.37
CA ASN A 20 2.44 -18.43 0.84
C ASN A 20 3.06 -18.33 2.24
N ASP A 21 3.73 -17.21 2.55
CA ASP A 21 4.36 -16.98 3.85
C ASP A 21 3.30 -16.89 4.95
N ASP A 22 2.18 -16.21 4.71
CA ASP A 22 1.05 -16.13 5.65
C ASP A 22 0.44 -17.51 5.92
N ALA A 23 0.23 -18.31 4.87
CA ALA A 23 -0.27 -19.68 4.97
C ALA A 23 0.68 -20.56 5.81
N LEU A 24 1.98 -20.50 5.54
CA LEU A 24 2.99 -21.24 6.31
C LEU A 24 3.06 -20.76 7.77
N ASN A 25 2.98 -19.46 8.01
CA ASN A 25 2.97 -18.88 9.36
C ASN A 25 1.75 -19.37 10.16
N PHE A 26 0.58 -19.48 9.53
CA PHE A 26 -0.60 -20.04 10.19
C PHE A 26 -0.42 -21.52 10.54
N ILE A 27 0.11 -22.34 9.63
CA ILE A 27 0.39 -23.76 9.90
C ILE A 27 1.38 -23.88 11.06
N ARG A 28 2.49 -23.15 11.05
CA ARG A 28 3.49 -23.13 12.15
C ARG A 28 2.87 -22.72 13.48
N THR A 29 1.98 -21.74 13.46
CA THR A 29 1.27 -21.27 14.64
C THR A 29 0.36 -22.35 15.22
N CYS A 30 -0.37 -23.08 14.37
CA CYS A 30 -1.20 -24.20 14.82
C CYS A 30 -0.35 -25.36 15.34
N ASP A 31 0.73 -25.71 14.65
CA ASP A 31 1.67 -26.76 15.06
C ASP A 31 2.26 -26.49 16.45
N THR A 32 2.58 -25.22 16.74
CA THR A 32 3.18 -24.80 18.00
C THR A 32 2.16 -24.62 19.13
N TYR A 33 1.00 -24.04 18.82
CA TYR A 33 0.08 -23.50 19.84
C TYR A 33 -1.31 -24.11 19.85
N LEU A 34 -1.63 -25.07 18.99
CA LEU A 34 -2.92 -25.77 19.02
C LEU A 34 -2.71 -27.22 19.46
N PRO A 35 -2.88 -27.53 20.77
CA PRO A 35 -2.63 -28.86 21.29
C PRO A 35 -3.47 -29.91 20.57
N ARG A 36 -2.87 -31.05 20.22
CA ARG A 36 -3.50 -32.16 19.49
C ARG A 36 -3.85 -31.85 18.03
N ALA A 37 -3.43 -30.71 17.49
CA ALA A 37 -3.39 -30.53 16.05
C ALA A 37 -2.25 -31.39 15.46
N SER A 38 -2.47 -31.93 14.26
CA SER A 38 -1.43 -32.57 13.46
C SER A 38 -1.34 -31.83 12.13
N THR A 39 -0.15 -31.35 11.78
CA THR A 39 0.06 -30.53 10.59
C THR A 39 0.77 -31.31 9.50
N ASN A 40 0.44 -31.01 8.25
CA ASN A 40 1.15 -31.50 7.07
C ASN A 40 1.47 -30.30 6.17
N TYR A 41 2.71 -29.83 6.27
CA TYR A 41 3.21 -28.68 5.52
C TYR A 41 3.16 -28.92 4.00
N LYS A 42 3.53 -30.11 3.54
CA LYS A 42 3.56 -30.45 2.10
C LYS A 42 2.17 -30.39 1.47
N LEU A 43 1.14 -30.84 2.19
CA LEU A 43 -0.24 -30.82 1.74
C LEU A 43 -0.98 -29.53 2.15
N GLY A 44 -0.35 -28.63 2.90
CA GLY A 44 -0.98 -27.49 3.55
C GLY A 44 -2.26 -27.90 4.28
N ARG A 45 -2.16 -28.82 5.25
CA ARG A 45 -3.34 -29.37 5.93
C ARG A 45 -3.14 -29.42 7.43
N ILE A 46 -4.17 -29.06 8.19
CA ILE A 46 -4.20 -29.15 9.64
C ILE A 46 -5.33 -30.12 10.02
N TRP A 47 -5.01 -31.15 10.78
CA TRP A 47 -5.98 -32.06 11.37
C TRP A 47 -6.23 -31.66 12.83
N TYR A 48 -7.48 -31.33 13.16
CA TYR A 48 -7.86 -30.91 14.51
C TYR A 48 -9.31 -31.34 14.80
N ARG A 49 -9.56 -31.94 15.98
CA ARG A 49 -10.92 -32.39 16.40
C ARG A 49 -11.69 -33.18 15.33
N ASN A 50 -11.03 -34.16 14.70
CA ASN A 50 -11.59 -34.99 13.62
C ASN A 50 -12.02 -34.22 12.36
N HIS A 51 -11.48 -33.02 12.17
CA HIS A 51 -11.70 -32.19 10.99
C HIS A 51 -10.36 -31.87 10.30
N ALA A 52 -10.39 -31.77 8.97
CA ALA A 52 -9.26 -31.38 8.15
C ALA A 52 -9.46 -29.98 7.55
N THR A 53 -8.64 -29.02 7.96
CA THR A 53 -8.56 -27.71 7.30
C THR A 53 -7.46 -27.70 6.26
N HIS A 54 -7.81 -27.36 5.03
CA HIS A 54 -6.87 -27.13 3.93
C HIS A 54 -6.43 -25.66 3.93
N VAL A 55 -5.15 -25.41 4.15
CA VAL A 55 -4.55 -24.08 4.17
C VAL A 55 -3.90 -23.79 2.83
N ARG A 56 -4.29 -22.71 2.18
CA ARG A 56 -3.80 -22.30 0.85
C ARG A 56 -3.63 -20.79 0.78
N ASP A 57 -2.79 -20.34 -0.14
CA ASP A 57 -2.71 -18.95 -0.54
C ASP A 57 -3.52 -18.69 -1.82
N PHE A 58 -4.25 -17.58 -1.83
CA PHE A 58 -5.07 -17.07 -2.92
C PHE A 58 -4.78 -15.56 -3.05
N PRO A 59 -3.66 -15.19 -3.69
CA PRO A 59 -3.27 -13.79 -3.81
C PRO A 59 -4.31 -13.01 -4.59
N ILE A 60 -4.99 -12.07 -3.93
CA ILE A 60 -5.99 -11.21 -4.58
C ILE A 60 -5.33 -10.37 -5.67
N SER A 61 -6.06 -10.16 -6.77
CA SER A 61 -5.62 -9.33 -7.89
C SER A 61 -6.71 -8.33 -8.28
N ILE A 62 -6.40 -7.54 -9.30
CA ILE A 62 -7.27 -6.50 -9.85
C ILE A 62 -8.00 -7.00 -11.10
N ASP A 63 -9.14 -6.37 -11.39
CA ASP A 63 -9.80 -6.47 -12.69
C ASP A 63 -9.18 -5.44 -13.65
N VAL A 64 -8.27 -5.93 -14.49
CA VAL A 64 -7.50 -5.12 -15.45
C VAL A 64 -8.42 -4.47 -16.49
N GLU A 65 -9.47 -5.15 -16.91
CA GLU A 65 -10.38 -4.62 -17.93
C GLU A 65 -11.19 -3.45 -17.37
N THR A 66 -11.79 -3.63 -16.20
CA THR A 66 -12.53 -2.58 -15.51
C THR A 66 -11.62 -1.39 -15.16
N LEU A 67 -10.38 -1.64 -14.72
CA LEU A 67 -9.40 -0.59 -14.45
C LEU A 67 -9.09 0.24 -15.70
N ASN A 68 -8.82 -0.41 -16.83
CA ASN A 68 -8.53 0.28 -18.09
C ASN A 68 -9.75 1.06 -18.62
N GLN A 69 -10.95 0.53 -18.47
CA GLN A 69 -12.18 1.26 -18.82
C GLN A 69 -12.32 2.54 -17.97
N LEU A 70 -12.09 2.44 -16.67
CA LEU A 70 -12.12 3.60 -15.77
C LEU A 70 -11.02 4.62 -16.10
N ALA A 71 -9.80 4.16 -16.38
CA ALA A 71 -8.65 5.01 -16.71
C ALA A 71 -8.82 5.85 -17.99
N ASN A 72 -9.78 5.47 -18.84
CA ASN A 72 -10.18 6.18 -20.06
C ASN A 72 -11.52 6.92 -19.92
N SER A 73 -12.07 7.01 -18.71
CA SER A 73 -13.34 7.71 -18.47
C SER A 73 -13.17 9.24 -18.43
N PRO A 74 -14.20 10.01 -18.78
CA PRO A 74 -14.16 11.48 -18.68
C PRO A 74 -13.83 11.97 -17.27
N ALA A 75 -14.33 11.28 -16.23
CA ALA A 75 -14.06 11.65 -14.84
C ALA A 75 -12.56 11.56 -14.48
N VAL A 76 -11.82 10.61 -15.05
CA VAL A 76 -10.36 10.52 -14.86
C VAL A 76 -9.65 11.62 -15.66
N GLU A 77 -10.11 11.89 -16.88
CA GLU A 77 -9.53 12.94 -17.71
C GLU A 77 -9.72 14.34 -17.10
N ASP A 78 -10.87 14.62 -16.48
CA ASP A 78 -11.14 15.88 -15.77
C ASP A 78 -10.15 16.13 -14.62
N TYR A 79 -9.67 15.07 -13.95
CA TYR A 79 -8.64 15.18 -12.93
C TYR A 79 -7.23 15.22 -13.49
N ARG A 80 -7.01 14.83 -14.76
CA ARG A 80 -5.66 14.76 -15.35
C ARG A 80 -5.00 16.14 -15.37
N SER A 81 -5.73 17.17 -15.81
CA SER A 81 -5.21 18.55 -15.80
C SER A 81 -4.94 19.04 -14.37
N GLU A 82 -5.78 18.67 -13.39
CA GLU A 82 -5.54 19.01 -11.98
C GLU A 82 -4.20 18.47 -11.49
N ILE A 83 -3.87 17.21 -11.84
CA ILE A 83 -2.58 16.60 -11.47
C ILE A 83 -1.42 17.24 -12.23
N GLU A 84 -1.56 17.48 -13.53
CA GLU A 84 -0.52 18.09 -14.36
C GLU A 84 -0.21 19.53 -13.91
N ASP A 85 -1.22 20.33 -13.55
CA ASP A 85 -1.05 21.68 -13.02
C ASP A 85 -0.39 21.68 -11.63
N MET A 86 -0.65 20.67 -10.80
CA MET A 86 0.00 20.56 -9.48
C MET A 86 1.47 20.19 -9.56
N VAL A 87 1.85 19.39 -10.55
CA VAL A 87 3.22 18.88 -10.74
C VAL A 87 4.04 19.84 -11.60
N GLU A 88 3.40 20.48 -12.58
CA GLU A 88 4.02 21.29 -13.62
C GLU A 88 5.09 20.46 -14.36
N ASP A 89 6.27 21.02 -14.59
CA ASP A 89 7.39 20.34 -15.26
C ASP A 89 8.26 19.48 -14.31
N ARG A 90 7.81 19.26 -13.07
CA ARG A 90 8.56 18.51 -12.04
C ARG A 90 8.31 17.02 -12.15
N LYS A 91 9.19 16.23 -11.51
CA LYS A 91 9.00 14.80 -11.32
C LYS A 91 7.99 14.50 -10.22
N LEU A 92 7.13 13.50 -10.42
CA LEU A 92 6.10 13.11 -9.46
C LEU A 92 6.49 11.84 -8.70
N VAL A 93 6.69 11.99 -7.39
CA VAL A 93 6.62 10.88 -6.43
C VAL A 93 5.18 10.76 -5.93
N LEU A 94 4.50 9.68 -6.30
CA LEU A 94 3.11 9.44 -5.96
C LEU A 94 2.98 8.44 -4.81
N ARG A 95 2.04 8.73 -3.92
CA ARG A 95 1.55 7.82 -2.90
C ARG A 95 0.04 7.84 -2.87
N ILE A 96 -0.57 6.65 -2.83
CA ILE A 96 -2.01 6.48 -2.62
C ILE A 96 -2.20 5.44 -1.51
N ASP A 97 -2.77 5.84 -0.39
CA ASP A 97 -2.93 4.97 0.78
C ASP A 97 -4.12 5.38 1.63
N ARG A 98 -4.58 4.45 2.48
CA ARG A 98 -5.41 4.82 3.63
C ARG A 98 -4.53 5.38 4.73
N ILE A 99 -5.07 6.30 5.52
CA ILE A 99 -4.41 6.79 6.74
C ILE A 99 -4.38 5.64 7.75
N GLU A 100 -3.31 4.87 7.74
CA GLU A 100 -3.13 3.69 8.60
C GLU A 100 -1.65 3.51 8.96
N PRO A 101 -1.32 3.21 10.24
CA PRO A 101 0.07 3.03 10.69
C PRO A 101 0.88 1.98 9.91
N SER A 102 0.23 0.93 9.42
CA SER A 102 0.86 -0.14 8.63
C SER A 102 1.46 0.38 7.32
N LYS A 103 0.99 1.51 6.80
CA LYS A 103 1.41 2.08 5.52
C LYS A 103 2.73 2.82 5.58
N ASN A 104 3.22 3.19 6.78
CA ASN A 104 4.54 3.80 6.94
C ASN A 104 4.70 5.17 6.23
N ILE A 105 3.63 5.98 6.26
CA ILE A 105 3.51 7.28 5.60
C ILE A 105 4.55 8.26 6.13
N VAL A 106 4.64 8.41 7.45
CA VAL A 106 5.61 9.31 8.12
C VAL A 106 7.04 9.05 7.64
N ARG A 107 7.48 7.79 7.61
CA ARG A 107 8.84 7.46 7.16
C ARG A 107 9.03 7.64 5.65
N GLY A 108 7.95 7.57 4.86
CA GLY A 108 7.99 7.92 3.45
C GLY A 108 8.30 9.40 3.24
N PHE A 109 7.68 10.28 4.03
CA PHE A 109 7.98 11.72 3.99
C PHE A 109 9.39 12.02 4.51
N GLN A 110 9.84 11.36 5.58
CA GLN A 110 11.20 11.52 6.09
C GLN A 110 12.27 11.05 5.09
N ALA A 111 12.01 9.96 4.36
CA ALA A 111 12.91 9.51 3.30
C ALA A 111 12.97 10.49 2.12
N PHE A 112 11.87 11.18 1.83
CA PHE A 112 11.85 12.25 0.84
C PHE A 112 12.60 13.50 1.33
N GLU A 113 12.48 13.85 2.61
CA GLU A 113 13.29 14.89 3.24
C GLU A 113 14.79 14.60 3.08
N GLU A 114 15.21 13.37 3.44
CA GLU A 114 16.59 12.93 3.32
C GLU A 114 17.09 12.92 1.87
N LEU A 115 16.22 12.61 0.89
CA LEU A 115 16.54 12.75 -0.53
C LEU A 115 16.90 14.21 -0.88
N LEU A 116 16.09 15.18 -0.44
CA LEU A 116 16.31 16.60 -0.74
C LEU A 116 17.55 17.16 -0.02
N ASP A 117 17.83 16.69 1.20
CA ASP A 117 19.04 17.05 1.95
C ASP A 117 20.31 16.51 1.27
N LEU A 118 20.30 15.24 0.86
CA LEU A 118 21.47 14.57 0.28
C LEU A 118 21.71 14.96 -1.18
N TYR A 119 20.65 15.31 -1.91
CA TYR A 119 20.68 15.61 -3.34
C TYR A 119 19.91 16.91 -3.64
N PRO A 120 20.49 18.08 -3.30
CA PRO A 120 19.83 19.38 -3.50
C PRO A 120 19.48 19.70 -4.95
N GLU A 121 20.06 19.01 -5.93
CA GLU A 121 19.67 19.11 -7.34
C GLU A 121 18.21 18.70 -7.61
N TYR A 122 17.56 17.99 -6.70
CA TYR A 122 16.14 17.64 -6.80
C TYR A 122 15.20 18.66 -6.15
N CYS A 123 15.72 19.65 -5.41
CA CYS A 123 14.91 20.74 -4.89
C CYS A 123 14.24 21.51 -6.04
N GLU A 124 12.94 21.79 -5.91
CA GLU A 124 12.10 22.40 -6.95
C GLU A 124 11.97 21.59 -8.24
N GLN A 125 12.61 20.41 -8.36
CA GLN A 125 12.54 19.51 -9.51
C GLN A 125 11.63 18.29 -9.27
N VAL A 126 11.26 18.01 -8.01
CA VAL A 126 10.44 16.86 -7.63
C VAL A 126 9.33 17.29 -6.69
N THR A 127 8.13 16.76 -6.88
CA THR A 127 6.98 16.94 -5.98
C THR A 127 6.50 15.59 -5.49
N PHE A 128 6.20 15.50 -4.19
CA PHE A 128 5.59 14.34 -3.57
C PHE A 128 4.09 14.58 -3.42
N LEU A 129 3.24 13.82 -4.13
CA LEU A 129 1.79 13.85 -3.96
C LEU A 129 1.32 12.64 -3.14
N ALA A 130 0.64 12.91 -2.03
CA ALA A 130 0.00 11.89 -1.20
C ALA A 130 -1.53 12.02 -1.25
N LEU A 131 -2.19 11.08 -1.91
CA LEU A 131 -3.65 10.94 -1.92
C LEU A 131 -4.06 9.98 -0.81
N LEU A 132 -4.65 10.53 0.25
CA LEU A 132 -4.90 9.81 1.50
C LEU A 132 -6.40 9.65 1.77
N VAL A 133 -6.82 8.42 2.05
CA VAL A 133 -8.22 8.13 2.42
C VAL A 133 -8.33 7.97 3.94
N PRO A 134 -9.21 8.72 4.64
CA PRO A 134 -9.44 8.54 6.06
C PRO A 134 -9.83 7.10 6.42
N SER A 135 -9.35 6.61 7.57
CA SER A 135 -9.68 5.28 8.06
C SER A 135 -9.76 5.27 9.58
N ARG A 136 -10.82 4.66 10.12
CA ARG A 136 -10.98 4.40 11.57
C ARG A 136 -10.67 5.61 12.47
N LEU A 137 -11.22 6.77 12.11
CA LEU A 137 -10.98 8.02 12.84
C LEU A 137 -11.54 8.01 14.28
N ASP A 138 -12.34 6.99 14.62
CA ASP A 138 -12.83 6.70 15.97
C ASP A 138 -11.81 5.99 16.86
N VAL A 139 -10.66 5.58 16.30
CA VAL A 139 -9.58 4.89 17.00
C VAL A 139 -8.43 5.87 17.24
N GLU A 140 -8.04 6.06 18.51
CA GLU A 140 -7.03 7.04 18.95
C GLU A 140 -5.70 6.88 18.20
N GLU A 141 -5.24 5.65 17.99
CA GLU A 141 -3.99 5.37 17.28
C GLU A 141 -4.00 5.83 15.81
N TYR A 142 -5.18 5.91 15.19
CA TYR A 142 -5.33 6.41 13.82
C TYR A 142 -5.36 7.95 13.78
N HIS A 143 -5.96 8.57 14.80
CA HIS A 143 -5.92 10.04 14.97
C HIS A 143 -4.50 10.53 15.22
N ASP A 144 -3.79 9.94 16.18
CA ASP A 144 -2.39 10.28 16.48
C ASP A 144 -1.48 10.10 15.25
N TYR A 145 -1.77 9.10 14.44
CA TYR A 145 -1.01 8.86 13.22
C TYR A 145 -1.27 9.92 12.15
N LEU A 146 -2.50 10.42 12.04
CA LEU A 146 -2.82 11.57 11.18
C LEU A 146 -2.08 12.83 11.63
N ASP A 147 -2.04 13.11 12.93
CA ASP A 147 -1.31 14.28 13.44
C ASP A 147 0.19 14.18 13.11
N ARG A 148 0.77 12.98 13.28
CA ARG A 148 2.18 12.72 12.97
C ARG A 148 2.51 12.84 11.49
N LEU A 149 1.64 12.37 10.59
CA LEU A 149 1.89 12.47 9.15
C LEU A 149 1.74 13.92 8.65
N MET A 150 0.78 14.68 9.19
CA MET A 150 0.62 16.11 8.86
C MET A 150 1.81 16.92 9.38
N ALA A 151 2.28 16.64 10.59
CA ALA A 151 3.48 17.27 11.14
C ALA A 151 4.74 16.96 10.32
N ALA A 152 4.91 15.70 9.88
CA ALA A 152 6.04 15.30 9.05
C ALA A 152 6.04 16.02 7.69
N ALA A 153 4.90 16.08 7.01
CA ALA A 153 4.80 16.82 5.75
C ALA A 153 5.03 18.32 5.94
N GLY A 154 4.44 18.90 6.99
CA GLY A 154 4.65 20.31 7.34
C GLY A 154 6.11 20.65 7.62
N GLN A 155 6.87 19.74 8.26
CA GLN A 155 8.30 19.92 8.51
C GLN A 155 9.09 19.97 7.20
N VAL A 156 8.85 19.04 6.26
CA VAL A 156 9.51 19.05 4.95
C VAL A 156 9.17 20.32 4.18
N ASN A 157 7.89 20.70 4.13
CA ASN A 157 7.45 21.90 3.44
C ASN A 157 8.03 23.18 4.08
N ALA A 158 8.23 23.21 5.40
CA ALA A 158 8.87 24.34 6.07
C ALA A 158 10.39 24.42 5.79
N ASN A 159 11.05 23.28 5.63
CA ASN A 159 12.50 23.21 5.38
C ASN A 159 12.86 23.55 3.92
N PHE A 160 12.06 23.09 2.96
CA PHE A 160 12.40 23.16 1.53
C PHE A 160 11.42 23.98 0.68
N GLY A 161 10.22 24.26 1.17
CA GLY A 161 9.20 24.94 0.40
C GLY A 161 9.59 26.35 0.01
N THR A 162 9.20 26.74 -1.20
CA THR A 162 9.37 28.10 -1.74
C THR A 162 8.00 28.71 -2.01
N GLN A 163 7.98 29.93 -2.55
CA GLN A 163 6.71 30.58 -2.93
C GLN A 163 5.95 29.79 -4.00
N ASP A 164 6.68 29.13 -4.91
CA ASP A 164 6.12 28.48 -6.09
C ASP A 164 6.22 26.94 -6.02
N TRP A 165 6.78 26.39 -4.95
CA TRP A 165 6.97 24.95 -4.78
C TRP A 165 6.62 24.48 -3.36
N GLU A 166 5.67 23.54 -3.31
CA GLU A 166 5.33 22.77 -2.11
C GLU A 166 5.86 21.34 -2.27
N PRO A 167 6.93 20.95 -1.57
CA PRO A 167 7.60 19.65 -1.74
C PRO A 167 6.66 18.46 -1.54
N ILE A 168 5.80 18.50 -0.52
CA ILE A 168 4.82 17.45 -0.21
C ILE A 168 3.42 18.04 -0.25
N ARG A 169 2.61 17.59 -1.21
CA ARG A 169 1.18 17.92 -1.29
C ARG A 169 0.36 16.75 -0.75
N ILE A 170 -0.50 17.02 0.23
CA ILE A 170 -1.43 16.02 0.78
C ILE A 170 -2.86 16.37 0.36
N MET A 171 -3.56 15.40 -0.22
CA MET A 171 -4.99 15.50 -0.49
C MET A 171 -5.73 14.41 0.27
N VAL A 172 -6.68 14.81 1.11
CA VAL A 172 -7.48 13.88 1.91
C VAL A 172 -8.87 13.73 1.29
N GLY A 173 -9.28 12.50 1.01
CA GLY A 173 -10.61 12.19 0.52
C GLY A 173 -10.68 10.93 -0.34
N GLU A 174 -11.85 10.31 -0.39
CA GLU A 174 -12.09 9.16 -1.26
C GLU A 174 -12.49 9.63 -2.65
N ASN A 175 -11.53 9.66 -3.56
CA ASN A 175 -11.74 10.02 -4.97
C ASN A 175 -10.93 9.10 -5.87
N TYR A 176 -11.53 7.96 -6.22
CA TYR A 176 -10.86 6.94 -7.01
C TYR A 176 -10.50 7.42 -8.44
N PRO A 177 -11.35 8.16 -9.18
CA PRO A 177 -10.96 8.74 -10.46
C PRO A 177 -9.71 9.63 -10.39
N ARG A 178 -9.59 10.48 -9.36
CA ARG A 178 -8.38 11.29 -9.14
C ARG A 178 -7.16 10.41 -8.86
N ALA A 179 -7.32 9.35 -8.06
CA ALA A 179 -6.24 8.40 -7.79
C ALA A 179 -5.75 7.72 -9.08
N ILE A 180 -6.67 7.29 -9.96
CA ILE A 180 -6.30 6.74 -11.27
C ILE A 180 -5.63 7.81 -12.13
N ALA A 181 -6.14 9.04 -12.18
CA ALA A 181 -5.51 10.13 -12.93
C ALA A 181 -4.05 10.37 -12.49
N ALA A 182 -3.79 10.34 -11.17
CA ALA A 182 -2.44 10.43 -10.64
C ALA A 182 -1.58 9.20 -10.99
N LEU A 183 -2.14 7.98 -10.92
CA LEU A 183 -1.44 6.75 -11.31
C LEU A 183 -0.99 6.77 -12.78
N LYS A 184 -1.70 7.47 -13.66
CA LYS A 184 -1.29 7.65 -15.06
C LYS A 184 -0.03 8.51 -15.22
N LYS A 185 0.32 9.34 -14.23
CA LYS A 185 1.29 10.45 -14.36
C LYS A 185 2.45 10.44 -13.37
N TYR A 186 2.67 9.36 -12.62
CA TYR A 186 3.82 9.29 -11.71
C TYR A 186 5.13 8.94 -12.44
N ASP A 187 6.24 9.51 -11.96
CA ASP A 187 7.58 9.03 -12.27
C ASP A 187 8.01 7.95 -11.27
N VAL A 188 7.59 8.08 -10.00
CA VAL A 188 7.82 7.07 -8.95
C VAL A 188 6.53 6.81 -8.17
N LEU A 189 6.12 5.55 -8.06
CA LEU A 189 5.05 5.12 -7.16
C LEU A 189 5.66 4.51 -5.90
N LEU A 190 5.45 5.14 -4.75
CA LEU A 190 6.03 4.71 -3.48
C LEU A 190 5.05 3.85 -2.66
N VAL A 191 5.37 2.56 -2.52
CA VAL A 191 4.62 1.59 -1.70
C VAL A 191 5.53 1.03 -0.61
N ASN A 192 5.74 1.78 0.47
CA ASN A 192 6.71 1.45 1.53
C ASN A 192 6.10 0.88 2.82
N ALA A 193 4.95 0.20 2.73
CA ALA A 193 4.23 -0.34 3.89
C ALA A 193 5.09 -1.31 4.75
N ILE A 194 4.98 -1.23 6.07
CA ILE A 194 5.70 -2.15 6.99
C ILE A 194 5.04 -3.53 7.07
N ALA A 195 3.75 -3.62 6.78
CA ALA A 195 3.00 -4.85 6.67
C ALA A 195 1.74 -4.58 5.83
N ASP A 196 1.60 -5.27 4.70
CA ASP A 196 0.43 -5.18 3.85
C ASP A 196 0.14 -6.56 3.25
N GLY A 197 -1.09 -7.05 3.44
CA GLY A 197 -1.46 -8.39 2.96
C GLY A 197 -1.29 -8.56 1.46
N MET A 198 -1.47 -7.48 0.68
CA MET A 198 -1.20 -7.50 -0.77
C MET A 198 -0.71 -6.15 -1.29
N ASN A 199 -1.47 -5.08 -1.05
CA ASN A 199 -1.36 -3.77 -1.73
C ASN A 199 -1.78 -3.82 -3.22
N LEU A 200 -3.02 -3.38 -3.49
CA LEU A 200 -3.56 -3.35 -4.87
C LEU A 200 -3.08 -2.13 -5.66
N VAL A 201 -2.75 -1.02 -5.01
CA VAL A 201 -2.18 0.17 -5.67
C VAL A 201 -0.88 -0.19 -6.41
N ALA A 202 -0.04 -1.05 -5.82
CA ALA A 202 1.16 -1.60 -6.47
C ALA A 202 0.87 -2.40 -7.74
N LYS A 203 -0.34 -2.94 -7.91
CA LYS A 203 -0.77 -3.68 -9.11
C LYS A 203 -1.48 -2.78 -10.12
N GLU A 204 -2.23 -1.79 -9.64
CA GLU A 204 -2.96 -0.82 -10.49
C GLU A 204 -1.99 0.11 -11.19
N GLY A 205 -1.01 0.65 -10.44
CA GLY A 205 -0.10 1.69 -10.94
C GLY A 205 0.64 1.31 -12.22
N PRO A 206 1.36 0.17 -12.28
CA PRO A 206 2.07 -0.23 -13.49
C PRO A 206 1.18 -0.48 -14.70
N ILE A 207 -0.13 -0.77 -14.51
CA ILE A 207 -1.04 -1.04 -15.63
C ILE A 207 -1.49 0.25 -16.33
N VAL A 208 -1.72 1.32 -15.57
CA VAL A 208 -2.29 2.56 -16.11
C VAL A 208 -1.26 3.66 -16.33
N ASN A 209 -0.02 3.50 -15.85
CA ASN A 209 1.01 4.52 -15.98
C ASN A 209 1.36 4.80 -17.45
N GLU A 210 1.52 6.08 -17.82
CA GLU A 210 1.82 6.52 -19.18
C GLU A 210 3.27 7.07 -19.33
N LEU A 211 4.08 7.06 -18.27
CA LEU A 211 5.39 7.72 -18.21
C LEU A 211 6.56 6.75 -18.04
N ASP A 212 6.32 5.44 -18.16
CA ASP A 212 7.28 4.39 -17.80
C ASP A 212 7.83 4.56 -16.37
N GLY A 213 6.95 4.98 -15.45
CA GLY A 213 7.26 5.25 -14.05
C GLY A 213 7.70 4.00 -13.28
N VAL A 214 8.45 4.21 -12.21
CA VAL A 214 9.05 3.14 -11.40
C VAL A 214 8.23 2.90 -10.13
N LEU A 215 7.89 1.63 -9.87
CA LEU A 215 7.31 1.20 -8.61
C LEU A 215 8.43 0.89 -7.59
N ILE A 216 8.46 1.63 -6.48
CA ILE A 216 9.25 1.27 -5.29
C ILE A 216 8.35 0.50 -4.34
N LEU A 217 8.60 -0.81 -4.19
CA LEU A 217 7.76 -1.74 -3.45
C LEU A 217 8.45 -2.28 -2.19
N SER A 218 7.76 -2.19 -1.06
CA SER A 218 8.19 -2.78 0.21
C SER A 218 8.32 -4.28 0.12
N GLU A 219 9.37 -4.82 0.76
CA GLU A 219 9.55 -6.26 0.90
C GLU A 219 8.44 -6.94 1.73
N ARG A 220 7.68 -6.13 2.48
CA ARG A 220 6.62 -6.55 3.41
C ARG A 220 5.21 -6.40 2.85
N ALA A 221 5.07 -6.02 1.59
CA ALA A 221 3.80 -6.05 0.87
C ALA A 221 3.64 -7.39 0.14
N GLY A 222 2.46 -8.01 0.24
CA GLY A 222 2.20 -9.31 -0.41
C GLY A 222 2.40 -9.29 -1.93
N ALA A 223 2.14 -8.15 -2.59
CA ALA A 223 2.35 -7.96 -4.03
C ALA A 223 3.80 -8.23 -4.46
N ARG A 224 4.77 -8.11 -3.55
CA ARG A 224 6.18 -8.44 -3.82
C ARG A 224 6.35 -9.84 -4.37
N GLN A 225 5.61 -10.83 -3.86
CA GLN A 225 5.75 -12.22 -4.31
C GLN A 225 5.41 -12.37 -5.81
N GLN A 226 4.71 -11.40 -6.41
CA GLN A 226 4.31 -11.40 -7.81
C GLN A 226 5.05 -10.34 -8.66
N LEU A 227 5.59 -9.28 -8.04
CA LEU A 227 6.19 -8.13 -8.75
C LEU A 227 7.70 -7.98 -8.57
N ALA A 228 8.36 -8.80 -7.73
CA ALA A 228 9.77 -8.60 -7.38
C ALA A 228 10.77 -8.78 -8.54
N SER A 229 10.40 -9.44 -9.64
CA SER A 229 11.29 -9.64 -10.79
C SER A 229 11.50 -8.40 -11.65
N GLY A 230 10.66 -7.36 -11.48
CA GLY A 230 10.36 -6.43 -12.56
C GLY A 230 9.64 -7.13 -13.70
#